data_AF-A0AAD3DME7-F1
#
_entry.id   AF-A0AAD3DME7-F1
#
_cell.length_a   1.000
_cell.length_b   1.000
_cell.length_c   1.000
_cell.angle_alpha   90.00
_cell.angle_beta   90.00
_cell.angle_gamma   90.00
#
_symmetry.space_group_name_H-M   'P 1'
#
loop_
_entity.id
_entity.type
_entity.pdbx_description
1 polymer ?
#
loop_
_entity_poly.entity_id
_entity_poly.type
_entity_poly.pdbx_seq_one_letter_code
_entity_poly.pdbx_strand_id
1 'polypeptide(L)'
;FIAFVFGQSLQGFRQWRALVTLFLNCESGPTASHVPAFTAFLAALRSQLALALKDAAATTATLGNPSSSSGSTEEGQVLAGDAGAAAAMTHGSLVEEVLLSGGGRECFLRHHLGTFFEVLREAEGGRLDARLRQEASELRALLSRALGWQFDGVQVLGEDDDDEYAPVVV
;
A
#
# COMPACT_ATOMS: atom_id res chain seq x y z
N PHE A 1 -3.80 5.51 -8.55
CA PHE A 1 -2.41 5.44 -8.08
C PHE A 1 -1.59 6.68 -8.44
N ILE A 2 -1.30 6.98 -9.71
CA ILE A 2 -0.44 8.13 -10.09
C ILE A 2 -0.98 9.46 -9.53
N ALA A 3 -2.28 9.74 -9.71
CA ALA A 3 -2.92 10.93 -9.15
C ALA A 3 -2.89 10.97 -7.61
N PHE A 4 -2.82 9.81 -6.94
CA PHE A 4 -2.64 9.74 -5.50
C PHE A 4 -1.19 10.07 -5.12
N VAL A 5 -0.23 9.34 -5.68
CA VAL A 5 1.20 9.51 -5.34
C VAL A 5 1.66 10.90 -5.74
N PHE A 6 1.62 11.26 -7.03
CA PHE A 6 2.17 12.52 -7.52
C PHE A 6 1.20 13.70 -7.41
N GLY A 7 -0.10 13.44 -7.47
CA GLY A 7 -1.12 14.49 -7.39
C GLY A 7 -1.65 14.75 -5.98
N GLN A 8 -1.19 14.00 -4.97
CA GLN A 8 -1.65 14.08 -3.58
C GLN A 8 -3.19 14.01 -3.47
N SER A 9 -3.84 13.31 -4.41
CA SER A 9 -5.28 13.25 -4.50
C SER A 9 -5.84 12.15 -3.61
N LEU A 10 -6.54 12.53 -2.55
CA LEU A 10 -7.27 11.59 -1.68
C LEU A 10 -8.38 10.85 -2.45
N GLN A 11 -9.03 11.51 -3.41
CA GLN A 11 -9.99 10.83 -4.30
C GLN A 11 -9.27 9.78 -5.17
N GLY A 12 -8.08 10.10 -5.67
CA GLY A 12 -7.22 9.15 -6.39
C GLY A 12 -6.80 7.94 -5.53
N PHE A 13 -6.63 8.14 -4.23
CA PHE A 13 -6.39 7.05 -3.27
C PHE A 13 -7.64 6.19 -3.10
N ARG A 14 -8.80 6.79 -2.81
CA ARG A 14 -10.07 6.06 -2.63
C ARG A 14 -10.41 5.19 -3.84
N GLN A 15 -10.26 5.74 -5.04
CA GLN A 15 -10.50 5.00 -6.28
C GLN A 15 -9.52 3.84 -6.47
N TRP A 16 -8.23 4.07 -6.16
CA TRP A 16 -7.23 3.01 -6.22
C TRP A 16 -7.49 1.91 -5.19
N ARG A 17 -7.82 2.27 -3.95
CA ARG A 17 -8.19 1.33 -2.88
C ARG A 17 -9.40 0.50 -3.30
N ALA A 18 -10.47 1.13 -3.78
CA ALA A 18 -11.68 0.42 -4.23
C ALA A 18 -11.37 -0.60 -5.34
N LEU A 19 -10.53 -0.23 -6.31
CA LEU A 19 -10.11 -1.13 -7.38
C LEU A 19 -9.26 -2.30 -6.85
N VAL A 20 -8.31 -2.02 -5.97
CA VAL A 20 -7.46 -3.06 -5.36
C VAL A 20 -8.31 -4.03 -4.54
N THR A 21 -9.20 -3.52 -3.69
CA THR A 21 -10.13 -4.34 -2.90
C THR A 21 -11.01 -5.20 -3.79
N LEU A 22 -11.57 -4.65 -4.88
CA LEU A 22 -12.40 -5.40 -5.83
C LEU A 22 -11.64 -6.60 -6.41
N PHE A 23 -10.42 -6.38 -6.91
CA PHE A 23 -9.61 -7.47 -7.46
C PHE A 23 -9.22 -8.51 -6.40
N LEU A 24 -8.80 -8.07 -5.21
CA LEU A 24 -8.36 -9.00 -4.16
C LEU A 24 -9.49 -9.82 -3.54
N ASN A 25 -10.73 -9.33 -3.57
CA ASN A 25 -11.91 -10.07 -3.10
C ASN A 25 -12.52 -11.01 -4.16
N CYS A 26 -11.96 -11.09 -5.37
CA CYS A 26 -12.44 -12.03 -6.38
C CYS A 26 -11.89 -13.44 -6.10
N GLU A 27 -12.75 -14.40 -5.75
CA GLU A 27 -12.32 -15.78 -5.50
C GLU A 27 -12.16 -16.61 -6.78
N SER A 28 -13.13 -16.51 -7.69
CA SER A 28 -13.16 -17.29 -8.95
C SER A 28 -12.44 -16.62 -10.12
N GLY A 29 -12.20 -15.31 -10.05
CA GLY A 29 -11.44 -14.58 -11.07
C GLY A 29 -10.00 -15.10 -11.24
N PRO A 30 -9.15 -15.08 -10.21
CA PRO A 30 -7.76 -15.48 -10.36
C PRO A 30 -7.57 -16.96 -10.76
N THR A 31 -8.59 -17.81 -10.55
CA THR A 31 -8.48 -19.27 -10.66
C THR A 31 -9.24 -19.85 -11.85
N ALA A 32 -10.39 -19.26 -12.21
CA ALA A 32 -11.28 -19.78 -13.25
C ALA A 32 -11.48 -18.84 -14.45
N SER A 33 -11.42 -17.51 -14.30
CA SER A 33 -11.70 -16.57 -15.39
C SER A 33 -10.87 -15.29 -15.34
N HIS A 34 -10.28 -14.88 -16.47
CA HIS A 34 -9.46 -13.67 -16.58
C HIS A 34 -8.10 -13.73 -15.87
N VAL A 35 -7.51 -14.93 -15.75
CA VAL A 35 -6.15 -15.14 -15.24
C VAL A 35 -5.12 -14.11 -15.79
N PRO A 36 -5.08 -13.78 -17.09
CA PRO A 36 -4.13 -12.78 -17.60
C PRO A 36 -4.32 -11.38 -16.99
N ALA A 37 -5.56 -11.00 -16.69
CA ALA A 37 -5.86 -9.71 -16.06
C ALA A 37 -5.37 -9.69 -14.61
N PHE A 38 -5.56 -10.78 -13.86
CA PHE A 38 -5.04 -10.92 -12.49
C PHE A 38 -3.52 -10.93 -12.45
N THR A 39 -2.86 -11.60 -13.40
CA THR A 39 -1.40 -11.59 -13.53
C THR A 39 -0.88 -10.17 -13.79
N ALA A 40 -1.50 -9.44 -14.73
CA ALA A 40 -1.12 -8.05 -15.01
C ALA A 40 -1.41 -7.12 -13.82
N PHE A 41 -2.52 -7.33 -13.12
CA PHE A 41 -2.89 -6.60 -11.92
C PHE A 41 -1.85 -6.80 -10.81
N LEU A 42 -1.45 -8.04 -10.50
CA LEU A 42 -0.43 -8.30 -9.47
C LEU A 42 0.92 -7.69 -9.83
N ALA A 43 1.34 -7.78 -11.09
CA ALA A 43 2.57 -7.14 -11.56
C ALA A 43 2.53 -5.62 -11.40
N ALA A 44 1.39 -5.00 -11.73
CA ALA A 44 1.17 -3.57 -11.57
C ALA A 44 1.16 -3.17 -10.09
N LEU A 45 0.42 -3.90 -9.25
CA LEU A 45 0.34 -3.66 -7.80
C LEU A 45 1.72 -3.78 -7.14
N ARG A 46 2.48 -4.82 -7.48
CA ARG A 46 3.86 -5.01 -7.02
C ARG A 46 4.76 -3.83 -7.40
N SER A 47 4.67 -3.35 -8.63
CA SER A 47 5.45 -2.21 -9.10
C SER A 47 5.06 -0.90 -8.39
N GLN A 48 3.76 -0.70 -8.16
CA GLN A 48 3.23 0.44 -7.43
C GLN A 48 3.72 0.46 -5.97
N LEU A 49 3.63 -0.67 -5.28
CA LEU A 49 4.09 -0.82 -3.90
C LEU A 49 5.62 -0.71 -3.80
N ALA A 50 6.37 -1.30 -4.74
CA ALA A 50 7.81 -1.15 -4.80
C ALA A 50 8.24 0.32 -4.89
N LEU A 51 7.54 1.12 -5.71
CA LEU A 51 7.81 2.55 -5.84
C LEU A 51 7.48 3.29 -4.54
N ALA A 52 6.29 3.06 -4.00
CA ALA A 52 5.80 3.70 -2.79
C ALA A 52 6.75 3.45 -1.59
N LEU A 53 7.20 2.21 -1.42
CA LEU A 53 8.09 1.82 -0.31
C LEU A 53 9.51 2.37 -0.47
N LYS A 54 10.02 2.46 -1.70
CA LYS A 54 11.31 3.12 -1.96
C LYS A 54 11.26 4.60 -1.64
N ASP A 55 10.17 5.27 -1.98
CA ASP A 55 9.97 6.69 -1.73
C ASP A 55 9.85 7.00 -0.22
N ALA A 56 9.15 6.15 0.52
CA ALA A 56 9.08 6.21 1.99
C ALA A 56 10.47 6.01 2.64
N ALA A 57 11.24 5.01 2.17
CA ALA A 57 12.60 4.78 2.66
C ALA A 57 13.56 5.94 2.35
N ALA A 58 13.41 6.62 1.21
CA ALA A 58 14.21 7.79 0.88
C ALA A 58 13.86 9.00 1.77
N THR A 59 12.57 9.17 2.10
CA THR A 59 12.08 10.26 2.96
C THR A 59 12.57 10.13 4.40
N THR A 60 12.63 8.91 4.93
CA THR A 60 13.15 8.65 6.28
C THR A 60 14.67 8.86 6.37
N ALA A 61 15.42 8.53 5.31
CA ALA A 61 16.87 8.72 5.27
C ALA A 61 17.28 10.21 5.27
N THR A 62 16.51 11.10 4.65
CA THR A 62 16.81 12.56 4.66
C THR A 62 16.54 13.23 6.00
N LEU A 63 15.61 12.71 6.80
CA LEU A 63 15.30 13.23 8.14
C LEU A 63 16.30 12.74 9.22
N GLY A 64 17.09 11.70 8.93
CA GLY A 64 17.97 11.03 9.88
C GLY A 64 19.39 11.60 10.04
N ASN A 65 19.74 12.75 9.44
CA ASN A 65 21.10 13.31 9.54
C ASN A 65 21.15 14.72 10.21
N PRO A 66 21.08 14.84 11.55
CA PRO A 66 21.32 16.10 12.23
C PRO A 66 22.76 16.17 12.79
N SER A 67 23.79 16.13 11.94
CA SER A 67 25.11 16.66 12.31
C SER A 67 26.11 16.63 11.16
N SER A 68 26.37 17.78 10.53
CA SER A 68 27.67 18.50 10.57
C SER A 68 27.85 19.46 9.38
N SER A 69 27.65 20.76 9.63
CA SER A 69 28.55 21.80 9.11
C SER A 69 28.42 23.07 9.94
N SER A 70 29.52 23.38 10.63
CA SER A 70 29.75 24.55 11.47
C SER A 70 30.27 25.73 10.63
N GLY A 71 29.77 26.94 10.87
CA GLY A 71 30.58 28.18 10.82
C GLY A 71 30.38 29.20 9.68
N SER A 72 29.75 30.33 10.06
CA SER A 72 30.14 31.76 9.81
C SER A 72 29.50 32.58 8.66
N THR A 73 28.66 33.56 9.08
CA THR A 73 28.48 34.99 8.63
C THR A 73 28.16 35.25 7.15
N GLU A 74 27.06 35.93 6.74
CA GLU A 74 26.78 37.38 6.85
C GLU A 74 25.28 37.72 6.64
N GLU A 75 24.93 38.94 7.07
CA GLU A 75 23.61 39.56 7.25
C GLU A 75 22.81 39.79 5.96
N GLY A 76 21.46 39.72 6.07
CA GLY A 76 20.55 40.01 4.95
C GLY A 76 19.07 39.84 5.29
N GLN A 77 18.54 40.78 6.06
CA GLN A 77 17.13 41.00 6.42
C GLN A 77 16.14 40.92 5.23
N VAL A 78 15.18 39.96 5.23
CA VAL A 78 13.84 40.14 4.62
C VAL A 78 12.77 39.25 5.31
N LEU A 79 11.81 39.92 5.97
CA LEU A 79 10.41 39.57 6.26
C LEU A 79 10.04 38.14 6.72
N ALA A 80 9.81 38.01 8.05
CA ALA A 80 9.08 36.93 8.67
C ALA A 80 7.60 36.94 8.20
N GLY A 81 7.27 36.00 7.32
CA GLY A 81 5.92 35.51 7.10
C GLY A 81 5.75 34.18 7.84
N ASP A 82 4.89 34.18 8.85
CA ASP A 82 4.46 33.02 9.62
C ASP A 82 3.64 32.05 8.74
N ALA A 83 4.34 31.19 7.99
CA ALA A 83 3.77 30.08 7.23
C ALA A 83 4.45 28.75 7.61
N GLY A 84 4.82 28.61 8.88
CA GLY A 84 5.69 27.57 9.42
C GLY A 84 5.05 26.21 9.74
N ALA A 85 3.91 25.84 9.15
CA ALA A 85 3.27 24.54 9.44
C ALA A 85 2.60 23.86 8.24
N ALA A 86 2.93 24.27 7.01
CA ALA A 86 2.54 23.56 5.78
C ALA A 86 3.78 23.06 5.02
N ALA A 87 4.82 22.65 5.76
CA ALA A 87 5.98 21.98 5.19
C ALA A 87 5.47 20.78 4.39
N ALA A 88 5.67 20.85 3.08
CA ALA A 88 5.20 19.92 2.08
C ALA A 88 5.22 18.48 2.62
N MET A 89 4.04 17.88 2.77
CA MET A 89 3.94 16.43 2.88
C MET A 89 4.64 15.88 1.65
N THR A 90 5.86 15.36 1.83
CA THR A 90 6.57 14.67 0.77
C THR A 90 5.71 13.48 0.34
N HIS A 91 5.76 13.12 -0.94
CA HIS A 91 4.95 12.03 -1.49
C HIS A 91 5.04 10.73 -0.66
N GLY A 92 6.21 10.48 -0.05
CA GLY A 92 6.47 9.40 0.90
C GLY A 92 5.70 9.49 2.23
N SER A 93 5.39 10.69 2.74
CA SER A 93 4.67 10.88 4.00
C SER A 93 3.22 10.43 3.92
N LEU A 94 2.50 10.71 2.83
CA LEU A 94 1.12 10.21 2.65
C LEU A 94 1.10 8.71 2.35
N VAL A 95 2.09 8.19 1.64
CA VAL A 95 2.24 6.75 1.42
C VAL A 95 2.48 6.05 2.76
N GLU A 96 3.40 6.56 3.57
CA GLU A 96 3.67 6.02 4.88
C GLU A 96 2.43 6.16 5.76
N GLU A 97 1.82 7.33 5.87
CA GLU A 97 0.63 7.55 6.71
C GLU A 97 -0.59 6.72 6.27
N VAL A 98 -0.90 6.67 4.97
CA VAL A 98 -2.15 6.09 4.46
C VAL A 98 -2.00 4.60 4.07
N LEU A 99 -0.83 4.19 3.59
CA LEU A 99 -0.56 2.78 3.24
C LEU A 99 0.09 2.01 4.39
N LEU A 100 0.90 2.65 5.26
CA LEU A 100 1.73 1.97 6.26
C LEU A 100 1.39 2.32 7.74
N SER A 101 0.90 3.53 8.04
CA SER A 101 0.82 4.11 9.39
C SER A 101 -0.61 4.40 9.86
N GLY A 102 -1.63 4.09 9.05
CA GLY A 102 -3.05 4.21 9.38
C GLY A 102 -3.57 3.13 10.34
N GLY A 103 -2.79 2.75 11.35
CA GLY A 103 -3.22 1.90 12.47
C GLY A 103 -2.88 0.40 12.31
N GLY A 104 -2.20 -0.16 13.31
CA GLY A 104 -1.67 -1.53 13.33
C GLY A 104 -2.70 -2.65 13.22
N ARG A 105 -2.20 -3.88 13.04
CA ARG A 105 -2.94 -5.14 12.80
C ARG A 105 -3.90 -5.16 11.58
N GLU A 106 -4.55 -4.05 11.23
CA GLU A 106 -5.67 -3.91 10.28
C GLU A 106 -5.37 -3.03 9.05
N CYS A 107 -4.21 -3.19 8.40
CA CYS A 107 -4.00 -2.55 7.09
C CYS A 107 -4.91 -3.23 6.06
N PHE A 108 -5.85 -2.50 5.43
CA PHE A 108 -6.79 -3.07 4.44
C PHE A 108 -6.06 -3.92 3.38
N LEU A 109 -4.88 -3.46 2.95
CA LEU A 109 -4.07 -4.16 1.95
C LEU A 109 -3.55 -5.49 2.49
N ARG A 110 -3.11 -5.54 3.76
CA ARG A 110 -2.70 -6.78 4.42
C ARG A 110 -3.86 -7.75 4.55
N HIS A 111 -5.03 -7.28 4.98
CA HIS A 111 -6.22 -8.10 5.11
C HIS A 111 -6.61 -8.74 3.77
N HIS A 112 -6.86 -7.92 2.74
CA HIS A 112 -7.29 -8.43 1.44
C HIS A 112 -6.20 -9.26 0.73
N LEU A 113 -4.92 -8.92 0.88
CA LEU A 113 -3.84 -9.75 0.33
C LEU A 113 -3.74 -11.10 1.05
N GLY A 114 -3.98 -11.13 2.37
CA GLY A 114 -4.02 -12.37 3.13
C GLY A 114 -5.09 -13.31 2.60
N THR A 115 -6.34 -12.84 2.53
CA THR A 115 -7.47 -13.60 1.98
C THR A 115 -7.20 -14.03 0.54
N PHE A 116 -6.70 -13.13 -0.30
CA PHE A 116 -6.39 -13.45 -1.70
C PHE A 116 -5.30 -14.52 -1.84
N PHE A 117 -4.23 -14.47 -1.02
CA PHE A 117 -3.19 -15.49 -1.07
C PHE A 117 -3.68 -16.85 -0.57
N GLU A 118 -4.60 -16.90 0.39
CA GLU A 118 -5.24 -18.14 0.81
C GLU A 118 -6.07 -18.75 -0.33
N VAL A 119 -6.87 -17.95 -1.04
CA VAL A 119 -7.60 -18.38 -2.24
C VAL A 119 -6.65 -18.95 -3.30
N LEU A 120 -5.54 -18.26 -3.57
CA LEU A 120 -4.55 -18.75 -4.52
C LEU A 120 -3.96 -20.09 -4.09
N ARG A 121 -3.61 -20.23 -2.80
CA ARG A 121 -3.03 -21.46 -2.22
C ARG A 121 -4.01 -22.63 -2.29
N GLU A 122 -5.28 -22.42 -1.99
CA GLU A 122 -6.33 -23.44 -2.14
C GLU A 122 -6.46 -23.90 -3.60
N ALA A 123 -6.34 -22.98 -4.54
CA ALA A 123 -6.40 -23.27 -5.97
C ALA A 123 -5.09 -23.85 -6.55
N GLU A 124 -3.98 -23.85 -5.82
CA GLU A 124 -2.71 -24.44 -6.30
C GLU A 124 -2.85 -25.94 -6.60
N GLY A 125 -3.78 -26.64 -5.94
CA GLY A 125 -4.12 -28.04 -6.22
C GLY A 125 -4.79 -28.30 -7.59
N GLY A 126 -5.27 -27.25 -8.28
CA GLY A 126 -6.14 -27.36 -9.47
C GLY A 126 -5.54 -26.99 -10.84
N ARG A 127 -4.24 -26.63 -10.90
CA ARG A 127 -3.54 -25.96 -12.05
C ARG A 127 -3.68 -24.43 -12.07
N LEU A 128 -3.26 -23.77 -10.99
CA LEU A 128 -2.99 -22.33 -11.03
C LEU A 128 -1.94 -21.99 -12.10
N ASP A 129 -2.18 -20.94 -12.87
CA ASP A 129 -1.25 -20.48 -13.91
C ASP A 129 0.13 -20.15 -13.32
N ALA A 130 1.19 -20.55 -14.04
CA ALA A 130 2.56 -20.44 -13.55
C ALA A 130 3.01 -18.98 -13.38
N ARG A 131 2.53 -18.08 -14.25
CA ARG A 131 2.92 -16.67 -14.21
C ARG A 131 2.17 -15.93 -13.11
N LEU A 132 0.89 -16.26 -12.90
CA LEU A 132 0.13 -15.73 -11.77
C LEU A 132 0.79 -16.12 -10.44
N ARG A 133 1.20 -17.39 -10.30
CA ARG A 133 1.92 -17.88 -9.11
C ARG A 133 3.24 -17.12 -8.90
N GLN A 134 4.00 -16.90 -9.97
CA GLN A 134 5.24 -16.13 -9.91
C GLN A 134 4.98 -14.71 -9.39
N GLU A 135 4.05 -13.95 -9.97
CA GLU A 135 3.77 -12.58 -9.53
C GLU A 135 3.25 -12.53 -8.08
N ALA A 136 2.43 -13.49 -7.67
CA ALA A 136 2.00 -13.62 -6.27
C ALA A 136 3.19 -13.86 -5.33
N SER A 137 4.11 -14.76 -5.69
CA SER A 137 5.32 -15.02 -4.90
C SER A 137 6.25 -13.81 -4.80
N GLU A 138 6.42 -13.06 -5.89
CA GLU A 138 7.27 -11.87 -5.94
C GLU A 138 6.66 -10.73 -5.11
N LEU A 139 5.33 -10.55 -5.19
CA LEU A 139 4.61 -9.58 -4.38
C LEU A 139 4.74 -9.92 -2.89
N ARG A 140 4.55 -11.18 -2.53
CA ARG A 140 4.71 -11.66 -1.15
C ARG A 140 6.13 -11.39 -0.63
N ALA A 141 7.15 -11.76 -1.40
CA ALA A 141 8.55 -11.52 -1.03
C ALA A 141 8.87 -10.04 -0.85
N LEU A 142 8.30 -9.17 -1.67
CA LEU A 142 8.45 -7.72 -1.53
C LEU A 142 7.85 -7.21 -0.21
N LEU A 143 6.63 -7.64 0.12
CA LEU A 143 5.94 -7.22 1.34
C LEU A 143 6.63 -7.78 2.60
N SER A 144 7.10 -9.02 2.55
CA SER A 144 7.88 -9.60 3.65
C SER A 144 9.20 -8.84 3.86
N ARG A 145 9.91 -8.50 2.79
CA ARG A 145 11.19 -7.78 2.89
C ARG A 145 11.04 -6.35 3.36
N ALA A 146 10.05 -5.63 2.85
CA ALA A 146 9.91 -4.19 3.12
C ALA A 146 9.10 -3.89 4.38
N LEU A 147 8.09 -4.71 4.70
CA LEU A 147 7.14 -4.46 5.78
C LEU A 147 7.14 -5.55 6.86
N GLY A 148 7.89 -6.64 6.68
CA GLY A 148 7.88 -7.78 7.60
C GLY A 148 6.58 -8.59 7.57
N TRP A 149 5.70 -8.38 6.57
CA TRP A 149 4.42 -9.08 6.50
C TRP A 149 4.60 -10.55 6.10
N GLN A 150 3.98 -11.45 6.86
CA GLN A 150 3.95 -12.90 6.62
C GLN A 150 2.51 -13.34 6.37
N PHE A 151 2.34 -14.19 5.36
CA PHE A 151 1.03 -14.67 4.88
C PHE A 151 0.94 -16.20 4.96
N ASP A 152 1.52 -16.79 6.01
CA ASP A 152 1.64 -18.25 6.21
C ASP A 152 0.37 -18.89 6.81
N GLY A 153 -0.82 -18.39 6.46
CA GLY A 153 -2.08 -19.10 6.71
C GLY A 153 -2.60 -19.15 8.15
N VAL A 154 -2.08 -18.33 9.07
CA VAL A 154 -2.62 -18.23 10.43
C VAL A 154 -3.05 -16.80 10.74
N GLN A 155 -4.22 -16.43 10.22
CA GLN A 155 -5.08 -15.42 10.85
C GLN A 155 -6.52 -15.73 10.46
N VAL A 156 -7.03 -16.76 11.12
CA VAL A 156 -8.46 -17.07 11.21
C VAL A 156 -9.02 -16.20 12.35
N LEU A 157 -10.07 -15.44 12.02
CA LEU A 157 -11.03 -14.74 12.88
C LEU A 157 -10.65 -13.35 13.43
N GLY A 158 -11.14 -12.36 12.70
CA GLY A 158 -11.76 -11.16 13.25
C GLY A 158 -12.93 -10.82 12.33
N GLU A 159 -14.11 -11.36 12.63
CA GLU A 159 -15.37 -10.93 12.04
C GLU A 159 -15.59 -9.47 12.45
N ASP A 160 -15.22 -8.52 11.61
CA ASP A 160 -15.76 -7.16 11.68
C ASP A 160 -16.61 -7.00 10.41
N ASP A 161 -17.84 -7.51 10.50
CA ASP A 161 -18.91 -7.19 9.57
C ASP A 161 -19.02 -5.65 9.51
N ASP A 162 -18.68 -5.07 8.36
CA ASP A 162 -18.96 -3.68 8.01
C ASP A 162 -20.49 -3.45 8.02
N ASP A 163 -21.03 -3.12 9.19
CA ASP A 163 -22.38 -2.58 9.41
C ASP A 163 -22.51 -1.11 8.95
N GLU A 164 -21.50 -0.59 8.24
CA GLU A 164 -21.44 0.76 7.67
C GLU A 164 -22.52 1.02 6.58
N TYR A 165 -23.21 -0.01 6.09
CA TYR A 165 -24.28 0.10 5.08
C TYR A 165 -25.63 -0.51 5.50
N ALA A 166 -25.88 -0.75 6.79
CA ALA A 166 -27.21 -1.15 7.24
C ALA A 166 -28.22 0.01 7.01
N PRO A 167 -29.33 -0.20 6.27
CA PRO A 167 -30.33 0.85 6.10
C PRO A 167 -31.00 1.17 7.44
N VAL A 168 -31.00 2.45 7.82
CA VAL A 168 -31.72 2.93 9.00
C VAL A 168 -33.21 2.69 8.77
N VAL A 169 -33.81 1.78 9.53
CA VAL A 169 -35.26 1.59 9.56
C VAL A 169 -35.84 2.77 10.36
N VAL A 170 -36.46 3.72 9.66
CA VAL A 170 -37.27 4.80 10.24
C VAL A 170 -38.74 4.44 10.26
#